data_AF-B6VBL0-F1
#
_entry.id   AF-B6VBL0-F1
#
_cell.length_a   1.000
_cell.length_b   1.000
_cell.length_c   1.000
_cell.angle_alpha   90.00
_cell.angle_beta   90.00
_cell.angle_gamma   90.00
#
_symmetry.space_group_name_H-M   'P 1'
#
loop_
_entity.id
_entity.type
_entity.pdbx_description
1 polymer ?
#
loop_
_entity_poly.entity_id
_entity_poly.type
_entity_poly.pdbx_seq_one_letter_code
_entity_poly.pdbx_strand_id
1 'polypeptide(L)'
;MFLRYYLDDKQQRIYTLKRTSPSGEQTLTAHPARFSPEDKNSKYRIIIKKRFGLLPTQKISRRRIIVSFVLFFVGWKAFGYTLNDMFLWTVDEQTMQGRFLTPQEGKERREALERQRDPKLRIVAPPIVSKYDLDD
;
A
#
# COMPACT_ATOMS: atom_id res chain seq x y z
N MET A 1 -39.38 20.48 19.26
CA MET A 1 -39.28 20.48 17.79
C MET A 1 -40.40 19.61 17.24
N PHE A 2 -41.26 20.18 16.40
CA PHE A 2 -42.49 19.52 15.92
C PHE A 2 -42.30 18.74 14.62
N LEU A 3 -41.19 18.96 13.91
CA LEU A 3 -40.93 18.28 12.65
C LEU A 3 -40.59 16.80 12.91
N ARG A 4 -41.37 15.93 12.27
CA ARG A 4 -41.24 14.48 12.33
C ARG A 4 -41.09 13.92 10.93
N TYR A 5 -40.72 12.66 10.81
CA TYR A 5 -40.65 11.95 9.55
C TYR A 5 -40.99 10.47 9.71
N TYR A 6 -41.35 9.84 8.61
CA TYR A 6 -41.37 8.39 8.45
C TYR A 6 -40.58 8.02 7.19
N LEU A 7 -40.28 6.73 7.03
CA LEU A 7 -39.58 6.21 5.87
C LEU A 7 -40.60 5.65 4.87
N ASP A 8 -40.42 6.02 3.61
CA ASP A 8 -41.14 5.44 2.48
C ASP A 8 -40.53 4.07 2.09
N ASP A 9 -41.19 3.33 1.20
CA ASP A 9 -40.71 2.05 0.67
C ASP A 9 -39.33 2.17 -0.01
N LYS A 10 -39.03 3.36 -0.54
CA LYS A 10 -37.72 3.73 -1.12
C LYS A 10 -36.68 4.18 -0.08
N GLN A 11 -36.96 4.00 1.21
CA GLN A 11 -36.14 4.46 2.33
C GLN A 11 -35.90 5.99 2.37
N GLN A 12 -36.76 6.77 1.72
CA GLN A 12 -36.69 8.23 1.72
C GLN A 12 -37.47 8.81 2.91
N ARG A 13 -37.01 9.94 3.45
CA ARG A 13 -37.67 10.60 4.58
C ARG A 13 -38.83 11.48 4.08
N ILE A 14 -40.05 11.15 4.50
CA ILE A 14 -41.22 12.02 4.27
C ILE A 14 -41.52 12.77 5.56
N TYR A 15 -41.45 14.11 5.49
CA TYR A 15 -41.65 14.97 6.65
C TYR A 15 -43.13 15.21 6.93
N THR A 16 -43.48 15.28 8.22
CA THR A 16 -44.83 15.51 8.70
C THR A 16 -44.82 16.14 10.08
N LEU A 17 -45.93 16.78 10.46
CA LEU A 17 -46.18 17.24 11.83
C LEU A 17 -47.01 16.23 12.63
N LYS A 18 -47.59 15.23 11.97
CA LYS A 18 -48.42 14.19 12.59
C LYS A 18 -47.55 13.20 13.37
N ARG A 19 -48.09 12.70 14.49
CA ARG A 19 -47.42 11.68 15.35
C ARG A 19 -47.49 10.27 14.76
N THR A 20 -48.43 10.03 13.87
CA THR A 20 -48.67 8.74 13.21
C THR A 20 -48.44 8.87 11.70
N SER A 21 -47.84 7.84 11.11
CA SER A 21 -47.70 7.69 9.66
C SER A 21 -49.03 7.25 9.05
N PRO A 22 -49.20 7.38 7.72
CA PRO A 22 -50.37 6.84 7.03
C PRO A 22 -50.58 5.33 7.26
N SER A 23 -49.50 4.59 7.48
CA SER A 23 -49.51 3.15 7.79
C SER A 23 -49.82 2.83 9.25
N GLY A 24 -50.02 3.85 10.11
CA GLY A 24 -50.31 3.68 11.54
C GLY A 24 -49.08 3.58 12.44
N GLU A 25 -47.86 3.59 11.90
CA GLU A 25 -46.63 3.57 12.68
C GLU A 25 -46.34 4.92 13.34
N GLN A 26 -45.59 4.93 14.44
CA GLN A 26 -45.19 6.19 15.07
C GLN A 26 -44.08 6.88 14.28
N THR A 27 -44.25 8.17 14.00
CA THR A 27 -43.25 8.96 13.29
C THR A 27 -42.04 9.27 14.17
N LEU A 28 -40.86 9.44 13.58
CA LEU A 28 -39.61 9.76 14.27
C LEU A 28 -39.36 11.26 14.27
N THR A 29 -38.64 11.79 15.26
CA THR A 29 -38.24 13.21 15.28
C THR A 29 -37.20 13.48 14.19
N ALA A 30 -37.41 14.52 13.37
CA ALA A 30 -36.51 14.86 12.27
C ALA A 30 -35.16 15.42 12.72
N HIS A 31 -35.09 15.83 13.98
CA HIS A 31 -33.92 16.48 14.54
C HIS A 31 -33.08 15.49 15.36
N PRO A 32 -31.74 15.60 15.30
CA PRO A 32 -30.87 14.73 16.08
C PRO A 32 -30.98 15.01 17.58
N ALA A 33 -30.52 14.06 18.40
CA ALA A 33 -30.38 14.26 19.83
C ALA A 33 -29.41 15.43 20.12
N ARG A 34 -29.75 16.26 21.11
CA ARG A 34 -28.90 17.39 21.53
C ARG A 34 -27.55 16.87 22.04
N PHE A 35 -26.48 17.53 21.60
CA PHE A 35 -25.14 17.26 22.11
C PHE A 35 -24.99 17.83 23.52
N SER A 36 -24.37 17.04 24.42
CA SER A 36 -23.98 17.46 25.76
C SER A 36 -22.51 17.10 25.97
N PRO A 37 -21.67 18.03 26.45
CA PRO A 37 -20.25 17.76 26.66
C PRO A 37 -19.99 16.74 27.78
N GLU A 38 -20.84 16.69 28.82
CA GLU A 38 -20.65 15.80 29.97
C GLU A 38 -21.19 14.38 29.76
N ASP A 39 -21.94 14.12 28.68
CA ASP A 39 -22.73 12.91 28.42
C ASP A 39 -22.27 11.62 29.16
N LYS A 40 -22.84 11.41 30.36
CA LYS A 40 -22.50 10.32 31.29
C LYS A 40 -22.71 8.93 30.67
N ASN A 41 -23.63 8.83 29.70
CA ASN A 41 -24.00 7.58 29.06
C ASN A 41 -23.27 7.33 27.74
N SER A 42 -22.27 8.16 27.41
CA SER A 42 -21.42 8.00 26.22
C SER A 42 -20.80 6.61 26.10
N LYS A 43 -20.28 6.07 27.22
CA LYS A 43 -19.70 4.72 27.29
C LYS A 43 -20.72 3.63 26.90
N TYR A 44 -21.93 3.69 27.44
CA TYR A 44 -22.99 2.72 27.14
C TYR A 44 -23.43 2.80 25.67
N ARG A 45 -23.53 4.01 25.11
CA ARG A 45 -23.83 4.20 23.67
C ARG A 45 -22.79 3.52 22.78
N ILE A 46 -21.50 3.63 23.12
CA ILE A 46 -20.42 2.99 22.36
C ILE A 46 -20.51 1.46 22.46
N ILE A 47 -20.78 0.92 23.65
CA ILE A 47 -20.92 -0.53 23.88
C ILE A 47 -22.08 -1.10 23.04
N ILE A 48 -23.23 -0.43 23.03
CA ILE A 48 -24.39 -0.86 22.23
C ILE A 48 -24.06 -0.83 20.74
N LYS A 49 -23.48 0.28 20.25
CA LYS A 49 -23.06 0.37 18.83
C LYS A 49 -22.08 -0.75 18.47
N LYS A 50 -21.17 -1.12 19.37
CA LYS A 50 -20.19 -2.20 19.15
C LYS A 50 -20.84 -3.57 19.08
N ARG A 51 -21.84 -3.82 19.93
CA ARG A 51 -22.61 -5.08 19.95
C ARG A 51 -23.37 -5.30 18.63
N PHE A 52 -23.95 -4.24 18.08
CA PHE A 52 -24.72 -4.30 16.83
C PHE A 52 -23.88 -4.09 15.56
N GLY A 53 -22.55 -3.99 15.65
CA GLY A 53 -21.70 -3.81 14.47
C GLY A 53 -21.84 -2.44 13.79
N LEU A 54 -22.38 -1.44 14.50
CA LEU A 54 -22.72 -0.12 13.93
C LEU A 54 -21.55 0.87 13.93
N LEU A 55 -20.42 0.54 14.55
CA LEU A 55 -19.25 1.44 14.52
C LEU A 55 -18.70 1.52 13.09
N PRO A 56 -18.34 2.72 12.59
CA PRO A 56 -17.66 2.85 11.31
C PRO A 56 -16.40 2.00 11.20
N THR A 57 -15.65 1.87 12.31
CA THR A 57 -14.45 1.05 12.41
C THR A 57 -14.72 -0.46 12.26
N GLN A 58 -15.95 -0.91 12.49
CA GLN A 58 -16.37 -2.31 12.30
C GLN A 58 -16.81 -2.60 10.85
N LYS A 59 -17.23 -1.58 10.09
CA LYS A 59 -17.73 -1.75 8.72
C LYS A 59 -16.65 -2.11 7.70
N ILE A 60 -15.39 -1.80 8.00
CA ILE A 60 -14.27 -2.33 7.22
C ILE A 60 -14.18 -3.82 7.52
N SER A 61 -14.74 -4.62 6.62
CA SER A 61 -14.76 -6.07 6.74
C SER A 61 -13.33 -6.57 6.92
N ARG A 62 -13.06 -7.26 8.04
CA ARG A 62 -11.75 -7.89 8.31
C ARG A 62 -11.25 -8.71 7.12
N ARG A 63 -12.17 -9.32 6.35
CA ARG A 63 -11.86 -10.06 5.13
C ARG A 63 -11.21 -9.19 4.05
N ARG A 64 -11.66 -7.94 3.87
CA ARG A 64 -11.06 -7.02 2.89
C ARG A 64 -9.64 -6.64 3.26
N ILE A 65 -9.38 -6.37 4.54
CA ILE A 65 -8.03 -6.07 5.04
C ILE A 65 -7.10 -7.28 4.85
N ILE A 66 -7.56 -8.48 5.20
CA ILE A 66 -6.77 -9.71 5.05
C ILE A 66 -6.48 -9.98 3.57
N VAL A 67 -7.48 -9.87 2.70
CA VAL A 67 -7.30 -10.07 1.26
C VAL A 67 -6.36 -9.02 0.68
N SER A 68 -6.50 -7.74 1.04
CA SER A 68 -5.55 -6.71 0.59
C SER A 68 -4.14 -6.96 1.07
N PHE A 69 -3.98 -7.47 2.30
CA PHE A 69 -2.67 -7.79 2.87
C PHE A 69 -2.03 -8.97 2.13
N VAL A 70 -2.77 -10.05 1.88
CA VAL A 70 -2.27 -11.21 1.13
C VAL A 70 -1.93 -10.82 -0.32
N LEU A 71 -2.82 -10.07 -1.00
CA LEU A 71 -2.57 -9.59 -2.36
C LEU A 71 -1.36 -8.65 -2.44
N PHE A 72 -1.11 -7.84 -1.41
CA PHE A 72 0.08 -7.00 -1.34
C PHE A 72 1.37 -7.83 -1.34
N PHE A 73 1.47 -8.88 -0.51
CA PHE A 73 2.68 -9.73 -0.47
C PHE A 73 2.87 -10.58 -1.72
N VAL A 74 1.78 -11.10 -2.30
CA VAL A 74 1.84 -11.84 -3.57
C VAL A 74 2.26 -10.90 -4.70
N GLY A 75 1.67 -9.72 -4.77
CA GLY A 75 2.02 -8.69 -5.77
C GLY A 75 3.46 -8.19 -5.60
N TRP A 76 3.89 -7.93 -4.37
CA TRP A 76 5.27 -7.51 -4.06
C TRP A 76 6.30 -8.58 -4.47
N LYS A 77 5.99 -9.85 -4.21
CA LYS A 77 6.86 -10.97 -4.61
C LYS A 77 6.94 -11.10 -6.12
N ALA A 78 5.80 -11.01 -6.82
CA ALA A 78 5.76 -11.06 -8.28
C ALA A 78 6.52 -9.87 -8.90
N PHE A 79 6.33 -8.67 -8.37
CA PHE A 79 7.03 -7.46 -8.81
C PHE A 79 8.55 -7.57 -8.61
N GLY A 80 8.99 -8.07 -7.45
CA GLY A 80 10.40 -8.35 -7.19
C GLY A 80 10.99 -9.36 -8.17
N TYR A 81 10.25 -10.43 -8.48
CA TYR A 81 10.67 -11.44 -9.46
C TYR A 81 10.80 -10.85 -10.86
N THR A 82 9.82 -10.06 -11.33
CA THR A 82 9.88 -9.41 -12.65
C THR A 82 11.02 -8.40 -12.76
N LEU A 83 11.31 -7.66 -11.69
CA LEU A 83 12.46 -6.75 -11.68
C LEU A 83 13.77 -7.52 -11.69
N ASN A 84 13.88 -8.58 -10.88
CA ASN A 84 15.06 -9.43 -10.85
C ASN A 84 15.35 -10.02 -12.23
N ASP A 85 14.31 -10.52 -12.89
CA ASP A 85 14.39 -11.08 -14.25
C ASP A 85 14.86 -10.02 -15.25
N MET A 86 14.25 -8.83 -15.23
CA MET A 86 14.64 -7.73 -16.12
C MET A 86 16.08 -7.22 -15.87
N PHE A 87 16.52 -7.16 -14.61
CA PHE A 87 17.83 -6.58 -14.26
C PHE A 87 19.00 -7.56 -14.39
N LEU A 88 18.75 -8.85 -14.17
CA LEU A 88 19.82 -9.85 -14.10
C LEU A 88 19.84 -10.78 -15.30
N TRP A 89 18.93 -10.64 -16.27
CA TRP A 89 18.99 -11.39 -17.52
C TRP A 89 20.05 -10.82 -18.48
N THR A 90 20.94 -11.68 -18.96
CA THR A 90 21.95 -11.34 -19.96
C THR A 90 21.96 -12.37 -21.08
N VAL A 91 22.19 -11.95 -22.31
CA VAL A 91 22.32 -12.85 -23.47
C VAL A 91 23.81 -13.07 -23.73
N ASP A 92 24.24 -14.33 -23.74
CA ASP A 92 25.61 -14.68 -24.13
C ASP A 92 25.79 -14.53 -25.64
N GLU A 93 26.82 -13.81 -26.04
CA GLU A 93 27.06 -13.39 -27.42
C GLU A 93 27.46 -14.56 -28.34
N GLN A 94 28.04 -15.63 -27.79
CA GLN A 94 28.53 -16.77 -28.57
C GLN A 94 27.49 -17.88 -28.77
N THR A 95 26.60 -18.08 -27.81
CA THR A 95 25.62 -19.19 -27.82
C THR A 95 24.21 -18.69 -28.12
N MET A 96 23.97 -17.38 -28.09
CA MET A 96 22.63 -16.76 -28.18
C MET A 96 21.64 -17.33 -27.16
N GLN A 97 22.15 -17.90 -26.06
CA GLN A 97 21.37 -18.44 -24.97
C GLN A 97 21.27 -17.38 -23.87
N GLY A 98 20.06 -17.13 -23.38
CA GLY A 98 19.85 -16.22 -22.28
C GLY A 98 20.14 -16.90 -20.95
N ARG A 99 20.93 -16.23 -20.10
CA ARG A 99 21.33 -16.72 -18.78
C ARG A 99 21.18 -15.63 -17.72
N PHE A 100 20.99 -16.05 -16.47
CA PHE A 100 21.03 -15.13 -15.32
C PHE A 100 22.47 -14.77 -14.94
N LEU A 101 22.68 -13.50 -14.61
CA LEU A 101 23.96 -12.96 -14.17
C LEU A 101 24.34 -13.56 -12.80
N THR A 102 25.54 -14.16 -12.73
CA THR A 102 26.03 -14.72 -11.47
C THR A 102 26.44 -13.62 -10.49
N PRO A 103 26.39 -13.86 -9.16
CA PRO A 103 26.81 -12.86 -8.17
C PRO A 103 28.27 -12.43 -8.30
N GLN A 104 29.15 -13.30 -8.79
CA GLN A 104 30.57 -13.00 -9.01
C GLN A 104 30.76 -12.03 -10.19
N GLU A 105 30.14 -12.34 -11.34
CA GLU A 105 30.17 -11.48 -12.52
C GLU A 105 29.54 -10.10 -12.23
N GLY A 106 28.48 -10.06 -11.42
CA GLY A 106 27.89 -8.81 -10.94
C GLY A 106 28.84 -7.96 -10.09
N LYS A 107 29.69 -8.57 -9.25
CA LYS A 107 30.71 -7.85 -8.46
C LYS A 107 31.81 -7.30 -9.37
N GLU A 108 32.32 -8.11 -10.28
CA GLU A 108 33.36 -7.71 -11.23
C GLU A 108 32.92 -6.53 -12.11
N ARG A 109 31.66 -6.52 -12.57
CA ARG A 109 31.10 -5.38 -13.33
C ARG A 109 31.04 -4.10 -12.51
N ARG A 110 30.69 -4.19 -11.22
CA ARG A 110 30.69 -3.02 -10.30
C ARG A 110 32.10 -2.51 -10.07
N GLU A 111 33.03 -3.41 -9.77
CA GLU A 111 34.45 -3.07 -9.57
C GLU A 111 35.09 -2.48 -10.83
N ALA A 112 34.73 -2.95 -12.02
CA ALA A 112 35.17 -2.37 -13.28
C ALA A 112 34.63 -0.95 -13.49
N LEU A 113 33.36 -0.73 -13.17
CA LEU A 113 32.72 0.58 -13.27
C LEU A 113 33.30 1.58 -12.24
N GLU A 114 33.61 1.11 -11.03
CA GLU A 114 34.32 1.88 -10.00
C GLU A 114 35.75 2.21 -10.44
N ARG A 115 36.50 1.25 -11.01
CA ARG A 115 37.82 1.50 -11.60
C ARG A 115 37.80 2.52 -12.75
N GLN A 116 36.73 2.56 -13.53
CA GLN A 116 36.57 3.58 -14.57
C GLN A 116 36.30 4.96 -13.98
N ARG A 117 35.51 5.05 -12.90
CA ARG A 117 35.17 6.29 -12.21
C ARG A 117 36.34 6.87 -11.41
N ASP A 118 37.07 6.03 -10.68
CA ASP A 118 38.16 6.45 -9.80
C ASP A 118 39.52 6.38 -10.51
N PRO A 119 40.17 7.53 -10.79
CA PRO A 119 41.45 7.56 -11.51
C PRO A 119 42.59 6.84 -10.78
N LYS A 120 42.51 6.74 -9.45
CA LYS A 120 43.53 6.12 -8.59
C LYS A 120 43.55 4.58 -8.66
N LEU A 121 42.43 3.97 -9.04
CA LEU A 121 42.26 2.52 -9.12
C LEU A 121 42.51 1.97 -10.53
N ARG A 122 42.78 2.85 -11.51
CA ARG A 122 43.24 2.46 -12.83
C ARG A 122 44.65 1.93 -12.70
N ILE A 123 44.85 0.66 -13.05
CA ILE A 123 46.19 0.10 -13.22
C ILE A 123 46.85 0.91 -14.34
N VAL A 124 47.76 1.81 -13.96
CA VAL A 124 48.65 2.46 -14.93
C VAL A 124 49.49 1.33 -15.50
N ALA A 125 49.46 1.14 -16.83
CA ALA A 125 50.35 0.20 -17.48
C ALA A 125 51.77 0.42 -16.91
N PRO A 126 52.52 -0.65 -16.57
CA PRO A 126 53.88 -0.46 -16.07
C PRO A 126 54.60 0.45 -17.07
N PRO A 127 55.35 1.46 -16.59
CA PRO A 127 56.06 2.36 -17.47
C PRO A 127 56.85 1.50 -18.45
N ILE A 128 56.78 1.84 -19.74
CA ILE A 128 57.55 1.16 -20.78
C ILE A 128 59.00 1.42 -20.40
N VAL A 129 59.64 0.45 -19.76
CA VAL A 129 61.06 0.52 -19.46
C VAL A 129 61.76 0.54 -20.80
N SER A 130 62.36 1.68 -21.12
CA SER A 130 63.15 1.85 -22.33
C SER A 130 64.30 0.86 -22.26
N LYS A 131 64.52 0.10 -23.34
CA LYS A 131 65.67 -0.81 -23.51
C LYS A 131 67.03 -0.12 -23.29
N TYR A 132 67.07 1.21 -23.26
CA TYR A 132 68.30 2.01 -23.18
C TYR A 132 68.48 2.73 -21.84
N ASP A 133 67.72 2.38 -20.81
CA ASP A 133 68.06 2.81 -19.45
C ASP A 133 69.18 1.89 -18.95
N LEU A 134 70.40 2.11 -19.46
CA LEU A 134 71.64 1.53 -18.94
C LEU A 134 72.05 2.35 -17.71
N ASP A 135 72.33 1.64 -16.62
CA ASP A 135 72.79 2.22 -15.35
C ASP A 135 74.08 3.05 -15.56
N ASP A 136 74.02 4.35 -15.28
CA ASP A 136 75.19 5.22 -15.03
C ASP A 136 75.58 5.17 -13.53
#